data_AF-A0A423XPN3-F1
#
_entry.id   AF-A0A423XPN3-F1
#
_cell.length_a   1.000
_cell.length_b   1.000
_cell.length_c   1.000
_cell.angle_alpha   90.00
_cell.angle_beta   90.00
_cell.angle_gamma   90.00
#
_symmetry.space_group_name_H-M   'P 1'
#
loop_
_entity.id
_entity.type
_entity.pdbx_description
1 polymer ?
#
loop_
_entity_poly.entity_id
_entity_poly.type
_entity_poly.pdbx_seq_one_letter_code
_entity_poly.pdbx_strand_id
1 'polypeptide(L)'
;TQTDTTIVAGESIARNLLYGLRDCRPFGEPMKIGYLPDSFGMSGQLPHIYNQFGITRAMFWRGCSPRHGSDKTEFLWQSADGSVVTTQVLPLGYA
;
A
#
# COMPACT_ATOMS: atom_id res chain seq x y z
N THR A 1 -3.62 0.56 11.99
CA THR A 1 -3.28 -0.88 12.13
C THR A 1 -2.91 -1.43 10.75
N GLN A 2 -2.36 -2.65 10.64
CA GLN A 2 -2.13 -3.27 9.33
C GLN A 2 -3.36 -4.09 8.90
N THR A 3 -3.83 -3.90 7.67
CA THR A 3 -5.05 -4.52 7.14
C THR A 3 -4.72 -5.70 6.22
N ASP A 4 -5.49 -6.78 6.30
CA ASP A 4 -5.57 -7.74 5.20
C ASP A 4 -6.48 -7.17 4.09
N THR A 5 -5.85 -6.73 2.99
CA THR A 5 -6.51 -5.85 2.02
C THR A 5 -7.45 -6.57 1.07
N THR A 6 -7.49 -7.91 1.11
CA THR A 6 -8.33 -8.73 0.24
C THR A 6 -9.60 -9.22 0.93
N ILE A 7 -9.64 -9.18 2.26
CA ILE A 7 -10.73 -9.73 3.07
C ILE A 7 -11.69 -8.63 3.57
N VAL A 8 -11.15 -7.46 3.95
CA VAL A 8 -11.99 -6.40 4.52
C VAL A 8 -12.66 -5.54 3.45
N ALA A 9 -13.77 -4.90 3.82
CA ALA A 9 -14.43 -3.92 2.96
C ALA A 9 -13.53 -2.72 2.63
N GLY A 10 -13.69 -2.14 1.44
CA GLY A 10 -12.93 -0.95 1.01
C GLY A 10 -13.07 0.24 1.96
N GLU A 11 -14.27 0.46 2.51
CA GLU A 11 -14.51 1.50 3.53
C GLU A 11 -13.66 1.26 4.79
N SER A 12 -13.46 0.02 5.21
CA SER A 12 -12.61 -0.30 6.36
C SER A 12 -11.14 0.09 6.10
N ILE A 13 -10.66 -0.08 4.87
CA ILE A 13 -9.31 0.37 4.46
C ILE A 13 -9.24 1.90 4.52
N ALA A 14 -10.21 2.59 3.94
CA ALA A 14 -10.28 4.05 3.94
C ALA A 14 -10.34 4.62 5.36
N ARG A 15 -11.12 4.00 6.25
CA ARG A 15 -11.22 4.38 7.67
C ARG A 15 -9.92 4.15 8.43
N ASN A 16 -9.21 3.04 8.16
CA ASN A 16 -7.90 2.81 8.76
C ASN A 16 -6.93 3.94 8.42
N LEU A 17 -6.85 4.33 7.14
CA LEU A 17 -6.02 5.47 6.71
C LEU A 17 -6.46 6.79 7.35
N LEU A 18 -7.77 7.07 7.35
CA LEU A 18 -8.34 8.29 7.94
C LEU A 18 -7.99 8.42 9.43
N TYR A 19 -8.22 7.36 10.21
CA TYR A 19 -7.94 7.35 11.64
C TYR A 19 -6.44 7.40 11.91
N GLY A 20 -5.63 6.62 11.17
CA GLY A 20 -4.17 6.66 11.30
C GLY A 20 -3.59 8.05 11.05
N LEU A 21 -4.02 8.73 9.98
CA LEU A 21 -3.57 10.09 9.69
C LEU A 21 -4.05 11.10 10.73
N ARG A 22 -5.28 10.98 11.24
CA ARG A 22 -5.79 11.83 12.32
C ARG A 22 -4.96 11.66 13.59
N ASP A 23 -4.70 10.42 13.97
CA ASP A 23 -4.05 10.07 15.24
C ASP A 23 -2.55 10.35 15.22
N CYS A 24 -1.90 10.33 14.05
CA CYS A 24 -0.48 10.70 13.91
C CYS A 24 -0.22 12.21 13.94
N ARG A 25 -1.17 13.06 13.52
CA ARG A 25 -0.97 14.53 13.41
C ARG A 25 -0.44 15.21 14.68
N PRO A 26 -0.90 14.87 15.91
CA PRO A 26 -0.35 15.44 17.13
C PRO A 26 1.14 15.16 17.34
N PHE A 27 1.68 14.11 16.71
CA PHE A 27 3.09 13.71 16.80
C PHE A 27 3.96 14.28 15.67
N GLY A 28 3.36 15.01 14.72
CA GLY A 28 4.05 15.62 13.58
C GLY A 28 3.51 15.16 12.24
N GLU A 29 4.30 15.41 11.18
CA GLU A 29 3.93 15.06 9.81
C GLU A 29 3.96 13.54 9.59
N PRO A 30 2.84 12.90 9.19
CA PRO A 30 2.81 11.47 8.91
C PRO A 30 3.65 11.10 7.69
N MET A 31 4.35 9.97 7.77
CA MET A 31 5.00 9.37 6.61
C MET A 31 3.95 8.88 5.61
N LYS A 32 3.91 9.47 4.42
CA LYS A 32 2.94 9.14 3.36
C LYS A 32 3.42 7.96 2.50
N ILE A 33 3.50 6.78 3.10
CA ILE A 33 3.82 5.52 2.42
C ILE A 33 2.76 4.47 2.75
N GLY A 34 2.22 3.82 1.72
CA GLY A 34 1.38 2.63 1.87
C GLY A 34 2.21 1.47 2.40
N TYR A 35 2.04 1.12 3.66
CA TYR A 35 2.89 0.16 4.37
C TYR A 35 2.17 -1.18 4.58
N LEU A 36 2.50 -2.18 3.75
CA LEU A 36 1.92 -3.53 3.81
C LEU A 36 3.03 -4.59 3.82
N PRO A 37 3.92 -4.60 4.82
CA PRO A 37 5.08 -5.49 4.84
C PRO A 37 4.71 -6.97 4.93
N ASP A 38 3.53 -7.33 5.43
CA ASP A 38 3.17 -8.74 5.66
C ASP A 38 1.69 -9.07 5.38
N SER A 39 1.01 -8.27 4.56
CA SER A 39 -0.38 -8.57 4.19
C SER A 39 -0.42 -9.70 3.16
N PHE A 40 -1.38 -10.63 3.30
CA PHE A 40 -1.55 -11.77 2.38
C PHE A 40 -2.39 -11.36 1.17
N GLY A 41 -1.76 -10.69 0.22
CA GLY A 41 -2.41 -10.21 -0.99
C GLY A 41 -2.78 -8.73 -0.92
N MET A 42 -2.71 -8.11 -2.10
CA MET A 42 -2.75 -6.66 -2.28
C MET A 42 -3.92 -6.37 -3.21
N SER A 43 -4.96 -5.73 -2.70
CA SER A 43 -6.08 -5.31 -3.55
C SER A 43 -5.58 -4.41 -4.67
N GLY A 44 -5.92 -4.73 -5.92
CA GLY A 44 -5.54 -3.94 -7.09
C GLY A 44 -6.08 -2.51 -7.10
N GLN A 45 -7.01 -2.18 -6.20
CA GLN A 45 -7.58 -0.84 -6.02
C GLN A 45 -6.78 0.04 -5.04
N LEU A 46 -5.73 -0.49 -4.40
CA LEU A 46 -4.94 0.27 -3.44
C LEU A 46 -4.27 1.53 -4.03
N PRO A 47 -3.75 1.57 -5.28
CA PRO A 47 -3.25 2.80 -5.86
C PRO A 47 -4.31 3.91 -5.92
N HIS A 48 -5.54 3.57 -6.30
CA HIS A 48 -6.68 4.50 -6.27
C HIS A 48 -6.93 5.05 -4.86
N ILE A 49 -7.05 4.15 -3.87
CA ILE A 49 -7.29 4.54 -2.48
C ILE A 49 -6.15 5.42 -1.95
N TYR A 50 -4.89 5.01 -2.14
CA TYR A 50 -3.72 5.76 -1.67
C TYR A 50 -3.66 7.17 -2.24
N ASN A 51 -3.95 7.34 -3.53
CA ASN A 51 -3.97 8.67 -4.16
C ASN A 51 -5.02 9.60 -3.53
N GLN A 52 -6.18 9.10 -3.08
CA GLN A 52 -7.18 9.92 -2.36
C GLN A 52 -6.65 10.47 -1.02
N PHE A 53 -5.66 9.82 -0.42
CA PHE A 53 -4.99 10.29 0.80
C PHE A 53 -3.65 11.01 0.53
N GLY A 54 -3.33 11.27 -0.74
CA GLY A 54 -2.07 11.88 -1.15
C GLY A 54 -0.85 11.00 -0.89
N ILE A 55 -1.03 9.68 -0.83
CA ILE A 55 0.03 8.69 -0.71
C ILE A 55 0.39 8.22 -2.12
N THR A 56 1.62 8.51 -2.57
CA THR A 56 2.09 8.20 -3.93
C THR A 56 3.15 7.11 -3.95
N ARG A 57 3.52 6.58 -2.79
CA ARG A 57 4.52 5.54 -2.61
C ARG A 57 3.97 4.40 -1.77
N ALA A 58 4.36 3.18 -2.09
CA ALA A 58 3.97 1.99 -1.34
C ALA A 58 5.14 1.01 -1.20
N MET A 59 5.09 0.16 -0.18
CA MET A 59 6.01 -0.95 -0.02
C MET A 59 5.32 -2.20 0.51
N PHE A 60 5.74 -3.36 0.00
CA PHE A 60 5.24 -4.65 0.45
C PHE A 60 6.22 -5.79 0.18
N TRP A 61 6.04 -6.91 0.86
CA TRP A 61 6.88 -8.11 0.71
C TRP A 61 6.27 -9.17 -0.21
N ARG A 62 4.95 -9.38 -0.11
CA ARG A 62 4.27 -10.54 -0.73
C ARG A 62 3.60 -10.17 -2.06
N GLY A 63 3.29 -11.18 -2.86
CA GLY A 63 2.45 -11.04 -4.06
C GLY A 63 3.19 -10.66 -5.36
N CYS A 64 4.50 -10.42 -5.31
CA CYS A 64 5.32 -10.20 -6.50
C CYS A 64 6.54 -11.11 -6.49
N SER A 65 6.87 -11.66 -7.65
CA SER A 65 8.06 -12.47 -7.88
C SER A 65 8.51 -12.35 -9.34
N PRO A 66 9.75 -12.75 -9.67
CA PRO A 66 10.20 -12.75 -11.07
C PRO A 66 9.34 -13.62 -12.01
N ARG A 67 8.59 -14.59 -11.47
CA ARG A 67 7.67 -15.44 -12.25
C ARG A 67 6.23 -14.92 -12.29
N HIS A 68 5.90 -13.94 -11.46
CA HIS A 68 4.55 -13.44 -11.26
C HIS A 68 4.61 -11.99 -10.77
N GLY A 69 4.39 -11.03 -11.66
CA GLY A 69 4.38 -9.60 -11.35
C GLY A 69 5.52 -8.83 -12.02
N SER A 70 6.73 -8.90 -11.46
CA SER A 70 7.89 -8.13 -11.94
C SER A 70 9.22 -8.82 -11.64
N ASP A 71 10.21 -8.65 -12.52
CA ASP A 71 11.62 -8.99 -12.27
C ASP A 71 12.37 -7.84 -11.57
N LYS A 72 11.70 -6.72 -11.28
CA LYS A 72 12.24 -5.55 -10.60
C LYS A 72 11.76 -5.47 -9.16
N THR A 73 12.59 -4.88 -8.31
CA THR A 73 12.27 -4.52 -6.94
C THR A 73 11.43 -3.24 -6.88
N GLU A 74 11.57 -2.34 -7.84
CA GLU A 74 10.81 -1.10 -7.96
C GLU A 74 9.98 -1.10 -9.24
N PHE A 75 8.71 -0.71 -9.13
CA PHE A 75 7.81 -0.58 -10.29
C PHE A 75 6.68 0.41 -10.02
N LEU A 76 5.99 0.79 -11.09
CA LEU A 76 4.75 1.55 -11.02
C LEU A 76 3.58 0.59 -10.88
N TRP A 77 2.82 0.74 -9.81
CA TRP A 77 1.60 -0.02 -9.60
C TRP A 77 0.39 0.84 -9.95
N GLN A 78 -0.34 0.41 -10.97
CA GLN A 78 -1.49 1.12 -11.52
C GLN A 78 -2.79 0.36 -11.23
N SER A 79 -3.81 1.06 -10.74
CA SER A 79 -5.18 0.55 -10.63
C SER A 79 -6.00 0.79 -11.90
N ALA A 80 -7.17 0.16 -11.99
CA ALA A 80 -8.01 0.18 -13.18
C ALA A 80 -8.51 1.58 -13.60
N ASP A 81 -8.60 2.52 -12.67
CA ASP A 81 -8.96 3.93 -12.92
C ASP A 81 -7.78 4.77 -13.45
N GLY A 82 -6.58 4.20 -13.54
CA GLY A 82 -5.37 4.90 -13.95
C GLY A 82 -4.60 5.57 -12.81
N SER A 83 -5.03 5.44 -11.56
CA SER A 83 -4.23 5.88 -10.40
C SER A 83 -2.95 5.05 -10.30
N VAL A 84 -1.82 5.72 -10.04
CA VAL A 84 -0.48 5.10 -9.99
C VAL A 84 0.21 5.42 -8.67
N VAL A 85 0.90 4.43 -8.10
CA VAL A 85 1.85 4.61 -6.99
C VAL A 85 3.20 3.95 -7.29
N THR A 86 4.29 4.61 -6.90
CA THR A 86 5.64 4.02 -6.98
C THR A 86 5.80 3.00 -5.87
N THR A 87 6.15 1.77 -6.22
CA THR A 87 6.11 0.63 -5.30
C THR A 87 7.48 -0.02 -5.17
N GLN A 88 7.88 -0.29 -3.93
CA GLN A 88 9.01 -1.15 -3.59
C GLN A 88 8.51 -2.52 -3.14
N VAL A 89 8.92 -3.57 -3.84
CA VAL A 89 8.90 -4.92 -3.29
C VAL A 89 10.18 -5.15 -2.51
N LEU A 90 10.01 -5.64 -1.29
CA LEU A 90 11.12 -6.13 -0.48
C LEU A 90 11.46 -7.54 -1.00
N PRO A 91 12.69 -7.86 -1.43
CA PRO A 91 13.04 -9.19 -1.98
C PRO A 91 13.75 -10.12 -0.99
N LEU A 92 14.20 -9.58 0.15
CA LEU A 92 14.87 -10.33 1.24
C LEU A 92 14.13 -10.32 2.60
N GLY A 93 12.93 -9.75 2.67
CA GLY A 93 12.13 -9.63 3.87
C GLY A 93 12.12 -8.19 4.39
N TYR A 94 11.56 -8.01 5.58
CA TYR A 94 11.53 -6.74 6.33
C TYR A 94 12.14 -6.88 7.74
N ALA A 95 12.97 -7.93 7.93
CA ALA A 95 13.65 -8.22 9.19
C ALA A 95 14.97 -7.46 9.31
#